data_AF-A0AAE1GCY4-F1
#
_entry.id   AF-A0AAE1GCY4-F1
#
_cell.length_a   1.000
_cell.length_b   1.000
_cell.length_c   1.000
_cell.angle_alpha   90.00
_cell.angle_beta   90.00
_cell.angle_gamma   90.00
#
_symmetry.space_group_name_H-M   'P 1'
#
loop_
_entity.id
_entity.type
_entity.pdbx_description
1 polymer ?
#
loop_
_entity_poly.entity_id
_entity_poly.type
_entity_poly.pdbx_seq_one_letter_code
_entity_poly.pdbx_strand_id
1 'polypeptide(L)'
;MDSGSSGNESLRRKRGAAKAKFRRKVKFFHAHVEKESSSEVLRWIFEDVEKSFDEIESIHMQLIQQRDSTSMDNEDQNMEMLEDERIEVRCLLDTKLGNISVKKDQTTVKLKPFDPPLFSGNVRDWPTFKETFNKLVVPQCGKEPYALLQRLESEAKELVRGVEDDFSAMMARLEEEYSHIGRILELILGDIRKLKPISEGTCFSRTNAVSDSGKKYS
;
A
#
# COMPACT_ATOMS: atom_id res chain seq x y z
N MET A 1 35.49 16.10 -32.37
CA MET A 1 34.78 15.72 -31.12
C MET A 1 33.29 15.84 -31.40
N ASP A 2 32.63 14.75 -31.80
CA ASP A 2 31.14 14.68 -31.90
C ASP A 2 30.63 13.22 -31.95
N SER A 3 31.28 12.30 -31.22
CA SER A 3 30.98 10.87 -31.31
C SER A 3 29.90 10.40 -30.33
N GLY A 4 29.57 11.21 -29.31
CA GLY A 4 28.60 10.86 -28.25
C GLY A 4 27.13 11.11 -28.60
N SER A 5 26.84 12.01 -29.54
CA SER A 5 25.48 12.37 -29.94
C SER A 5 24.82 11.30 -30.83
N SER A 6 25.58 10.78 -31.80
CA SER A 6 25.12 9.77 -32.77
C SER A 6 24.82 8.38 -32.14
N GLY A 7 25.59 7.98 -31.12
CA GLY A 7 25.40 6.70 -30.42
C GLY A 7 24.10 6.65 -29.61
N ASN A 8 23.80 7.71 -28.86
CA ASN A 8 22.59 7.82 -28.04
C ASN A 8 21.32 7.89 -28.90
N GLU A 9 21.38 8.55 -30.06
CA GLU A 9 20.24 8.59 -30.98
C GLU A 9 19.94 7.19 -31.57
N SER A 10 20.98 6.43 -31.94
CA SER A 10 20.85 5.05 -32.40
C SER A 10 20.24 4.14 -31.32
N LEU A 11 20.70 4.25 -30.07
CA LEU A 11 20.16 3.49 -28.93
C LEU A 11 18.70 3.85 -28.63
N ARG A 12 18.32 5.14 -28.67
CA ARG A 12 16.92 5.57 -28.52
C ARG A 12 16.02 4.99 -29.60
N ARG A 13 16.47 4.95 -30.86
CA ARG A 13 15.74 4.31 -31.97
C ARG A 13 15.58 2.81 -31.74
N LYS A 14 16.64 2.13 -31.31
CA LYS A 14 16.59 0.70 -30.95
C LYS A 14 15.61 0.43 -29.80
N ARG A 15 15.64 1.25 -28.73
CA ARG A 15 14.69 1.17 -27.61
C ARG A 15 13.25 1.35 -28.10
N GLY A 16 13.01 2.31 -28.99
CA GLY A 16 11.70 2.52 -29.61
C GLY A 16 11.20 1.31 -30.40
N ALA A 17 12.06 0.67 -31.19
CA ALA A 17 11.73 -0.55 -31.93
C ALA A 17 11.44 -1.74 -31.00
N ALA A 18 12.27 -1.92 -29.95
CA ALA A 18 12.08 -2.94 -28.93
C ALA A 18 10.76 -2.72 -28.15
N LYS A 19 10.45 -1.47 -27.76
CA LYS A 19 9.17 -1.07 -27.17
C LYS A 19 7.98 -1.46 -28.05
N ALA A 20 8.04 -1.17 -29.34
CA ALA A 20 6.97 -1.54 -30.27
C ALA A 20 6.81 -3.06 -30.41
N LYS A 21 7.92 -3.82 -30.39
CA LYS A 21 7.92 -5.28 -30.38
C LYS A 21 7.27 -5.84 -29.11
N PHE A 22 7.65 -5.35 -27.93
CA PHE A 22 7.04 -5.72 -26.65
C PHE A 22 5.53 -5.49 -26.66
N ARG A 23 5.08 -4.29 -27.03
CA ARG A 23 3.64 -3.97 -27.08
C ARG A 23 2.84 -4.84 -28.03
N ARG A 24 3.43 -5.27 -29.15
CA ARG A 24 2.79 -6.25 -30.05
C ARG A 24 2.62 -7.61 -29.37
N LYS A 25 3.62 -8.06 -28.60
CA LYS A 25 3.55 -9.33 -27.86
C LYS A 25 2.57 -9.27 -26.69
N VAL A 26 2.50 -8.15 -25.97
CA VAL A 26 1.48 -7.90 -24.96
C VAL A 26 0.08 -7.99 -25.56
N LYS A 27 -0.18 -7.28 -26.68
CA LYS A 27 -1.46 -7.39 -27.40
C LYS A 27 -1.77 -8.82 -27.86
N PHE A 28 -0.75 -9.54 -28.33
CA PHE A 28 -0.90 -10.94 -28.74
C PHE A 28 -1.27 -11.84 -27.56
N PHE A 29 -0.69 -11.61 -26.38
CA PHE A 29 -1.05 -12.30 -25.15
C PHE A 29 -2.52 -12.03 -24.76
N HIS A 30 -2.95 -10.77 -24.72
CA HIS A 30 -4.34 -10.43 -24.39
C HIS A 30 -5.33 -11.09 -25.37
N ALA A 31 -5.03 -11.10 -26.67
CA ALA A 31 -5.87 -11.78 -27.65
C ALA A 31 -5.98 -13.30 -27.41
N HIS A 32 -4.97 -13.94 -26.81
CA HIS A 32 -5.03 -15.37 -26.44
C HIS A 32 -5.77 -15.60 -25.11
N VAL A 33 -5.70 -14.64 -24.19
CA VAL A 33 -6.51 -14.64 -22.96
C VAL A 33 -8.00 -14.53 -23.30
N GLU A 34 -8.37 -13.61 -24.20
CA GLU A 34 -9.75 -13.43 -24.68
C GLU A 34 -10.30 -14.67 -25.40
N LYS A 35 -9.43 -15.39 -26.13
CA LYS A 35 -9.78 -16.64 -26.82
C LYS A 35 -9.77 -17.87 -25.91
N GLU A 36 -9.59 -17.70 -24.60
CA GLU A 36 -9.49 -18.79 -23.62
C GLU A 36 -8.47 -19.88 -23.99
N SER A 37 -7.31 -19.45 -24.51
CA SER A 37 -6.22 -20.36 -24.86
C SER A 37 -5.70 -21.10 -23.61
N SER A 38 -5.12 -22.28 -23.82
CA SER A 38 -4.59 -23.09 -22.71
C SER A 38 -3.47 -22.36 -21.96
N SER A 39 -3.29 -22.73 -20.70
CA SER A 39 -2.29 -22.10 -19.84
C SER A 39 -0.84 -22.36 -20.29
N GLU A 40 -0.57 -23.47 -20.99
CA GLU A 40 0.73 -23.73 -21.61
C GLU A 40 1.02 -22.76 -22.75
N VAL A 41 0.02 -22.49 -23.61
CA VAL A 41 0.15 -21.53 -24.71
C VAL A 41 0.39 -20.13 -24.16
N LEU A 42 -0.38 -19.72 -23.13
CA LEU A 42 -0.19 -18.43 -22.48
C LEU A 42 1.20 -18.29 -21.84
N ARG A 43 1.72 -19.36 -21.21
CA ARG A 43 3.08 -19.37 -20.64
C ARG A 43 4.14 -19.15 -21.71
N TRP A 44 4.03 -19.84 -22.84
CA TRP A 44 4.96 -19.69 -23.95
C TRP A 44 4.94 -18.26 -24.52
N ILE A 45 3.75 -17.68 -24.71
CA ILE A 45 3.62 -16.29 -25.18
C ILE A 45 4.22 -15.33 -24.15
N PHE A 46 3.99 -15.60 -22.86
CA PHE A 46 4.49 -14.79 -21.78
C PHE A 46 6.03 -14.78 -21.70
N GLU A 47 6.69 -15.93 -21.86
CA GLU A 47 8.17 -15.98 -21.99
C GLU A 47 8.68 -15.10 -23.14
N ASP A 48 7.89 -15.02 -24.20
CA ASP A 48 8.19 -14.20 -25.36
C ASP A 48 8.02 -12.71 -25.08
N VAL A 49 7.08 -12.33 -24.20
CA VAL A 49 6.91 -10.97 -23.66
C VAL A 49 8.10 -10.60 -22.77
N GLU A 50 8.49 -11.48 -21.83
CA GLU A 50 9.65 -11.30 -20.95
C GLU A 50 10.93 -10.99 -21.73
N LYS A 51 11.28 -11.85 -22.70
CA LYS A 51 12.47 -11.64 -23.53
C LYS A 51 12.48 -10.30 -24.25
N SER A 52 11.30 -9.80 -24.65
CA SER A 52 11.19 -8.50 -25.32
C SER A 52 11.25 -7.32 -24.35
N PHE A 53 10.91 -7.52 -23.09
CA PHE A 53 11.09 -6.53 -22.02
C PHE A 53 12.57 -6.45 -21.62
N ASP A 54 13.25 -7.58 -21.42
CA ASP A 54 14.69 -7.64 -21.13
C ASP A 54 15.52 -6.90 -22.20
N GLU A 55 15.12 -7.02 -23.48
CA GLU A 55 15.73 -6.28 -24.59
C GLU A 55 15.59 -4.76 -24.44
N ILE A 56 14.44 -4.27 -23.98
CA ILE A 56 14.19 -2.85 -23.73
C ILE A 56 15.02 -2.37 -22.54
N GLU A 57 14.98 -3.11 -21.43
CA GLU A 57 15.70 -2.80 -20.20
C GLU A 57 17.22 -2.73 -20.46
N SER A 58 17.76 -3.70 -21.20
CA SER A 58 19.17 -3.71 -21.58
C SER A 58 19.59 -2.45 -22.35
N ILE A 59 18.75 -1.98 -23.29
CA ILE A 59 19.03 -0.75 -24.05
C ILE A 59 18.86 0.49 -23.16
N HIS A 60 17.87 0.49 -22.25
CA HIS A 60 17.64 1.59 -21.31
C HIS A 60 18.81 1.75 -20.34
N MET A 61 19.33 0.65 -19.79
CA MET A 61 20.53 0.66 -18.95
C MET A 61 21.75 1.22 -19.69
N GLN A 62 21.93 0.89 -20.97
CA GLN A 62 23.00 1.47 -21.79
C GLN A 62 22.82 2.98 -21.99
N LEU A 63 21.59 3.46 -22.17
CA LEU A 63 21.30 4.89 -22.27
C LEU A 63 21.57 5.64 -20.95
N ILE A 64 21.27 5.03 -19.80
CA ILE A 64 21.58 5.60 -18.48
C ILE A 64 23.10 5.68 -18.29
N GLN A 65 23.84 4.62 -18.64
CA GLN A 65 25.30 4.56 -18.46
C GLN A 65 26.07 5.57 -19.35
N GLN A 66 25.46 6.06 -20.43
CA GLN A 66 26.11 6.95 -21.41
C GLN A 66 25.77 8.44 -21.21
N ARG A 67 25.17 8.86 -20.08
CA ARG A 67 24.57 10.20 -19.92
C ARG A 67 24.85 10.93 -18.60
N ASP A 68 24.84 12.27 -18.67
CA ASP A 68 24.74 13.22 -17.55
C ASP A 68 23.27 13.43 -17.11
N SER A 69 23.08 13.66 -15.81
CA SER A 69 21.85 13.45 -15.01
C SER A 69 20.61 14.31 -15.30
N THR A 70 20.61 15.21 -16.30
CA THR A 70 19.62 16.30 -16.38
C THR A 70 18.40 16.05 -17.28
N SER A 71 18.25 14.85 -17.88
CA SER A 71 17.20 14.53 -18.89
C SER A 71 16.35 13.28 -18.55
N MET A 72 16.33 12.85 -17.29
CA MET A 72 15.92 11.49 -16.89
C MET A 72 14.40 11.28 -16.73
N ASP A 73 13.67 12.27 -16.21
CA ASP A 73 12.31 12.05 -15.69
C ASP A 73 11.32 11.45 -16.71
N ASN A 74 11.32 11.92 -17.95
CA ASN A 74 10.38 11.45 -18.98
C ASN A 74 10.73 10.04 -19.53
N GLU A 75 12.01 9.66 -19.51
CA GLU A 75 12.44 8.37 -20.05
C GLU A 75 12.27 7.24 -19.03
N ASP A 76 12.47 7.54 -17.75
CA ASP A 76 12.27 6.60 -16.64
C ASP A 76 10.78 6.36 -16.37
N GLN A 77 9.94 7.41 -16.41
CA GLN A 77 8.47 7.26 -16.37
C GLN A 77 7.95 6.35 -17.51
N ASN A 78 8.59 6.40 -18.68
CA ASN A 78 8.21 5.54 -19.80
C ASN A 78 8.66 4.07 -19.60
N MET A 79 9.69 3.80 -18.80
CA MET A 79 10.05 2.43 -18.41
C MET A 79 9.09 1.89 -17.36
N GLU A 80 8.71 2.70 -16.37
CA GLU A 80 7.73 2.32 -15.33
C GLU A 80 6.40 1.88 -15.96
N MET A 81 5.86 2.65 -16.91
CA MET A 81 4.64 2.24 -17.64
C MET A 81 4.78 0.90 -18.40
N LEU A 82 5.97 0.56 -18.88
CA LEU A 82 6.20 -0.72 -19.57
C LEU A 82 6.33 -1.88 -18.58
N GLU A 83 6.87 -1.61 -17.39
CA GLU A 83 6.94 -2.56 -16.30
C GLU A 83 5.53 -2.88 -15.77
N ASP A 84 4.67 -1.86 -15.62
CA ASP A 84 3.26 -2.04 -15.27
C ASP A 84 2.53 -2.95 -16.27
N GLU A 85 2.73 -2.73 -17.59
CA GLU A 85 2.17 -3.58 -18.64
C GLU A 85 2.68 -5.03 -18.55
N ARG A 86 3.96 -5.24 -18.22
CA ARG A 86 4.53 -6.58 -18.01
C ARG A 86 3.91 -7.26 -16.79
N ILE A 87 3.79 -6.53 -15.67
CA ILE A 87 3.21 -7.03 -14.43
C ILE A 87 1.75 -7.42 -14.65
N GLU A 88 0.98 -6.63 -15.39
CA GLU A 88 -0.41 -6.96 -15.73
C GLU A 88 -0.51 -8.32 -16.44
N VAL A 89 0.30 -8.53 -17.47
CA VAL A 89 0.33 -9.78 -18.25
C VAL A 89 0.74 -10.96 -17.36
N ARG A 90 1.71 -10.76 -16.45
CA ARG A 90 2.11 -11.78 -15.46
C ARG A 90 0.95 -12.15 -14.54
N CYS A 91 0.26 -11.16 -13.96
CA CYS A 91 -0.87 -11.40 -13.08
C CYS A 91 -2.02 -12.15 -13.78
N LEU A 92 -2.28 -11.84 -15.06
CA LEU A 92 -3.27 -12.57 -15.86
C LEU A 92 -2.87 -14.04 -16.05
N LEU A 93 -1.60 -14.32 -16.34
CA LEU A 93 -1.10 -15.68 -16.44
C LEU A 93 -1.23 -16.43 -15.11
N ASP A 94 -0.85 -15.81 -14.00
CA ASP A 94 -0.92 -16.43 -12.66
C ASP A 94 -2.37 -16.69 -12.24
N THR A 95 -3.30 -15.84 -12.65
CA THR A 95 -4.74 -16.06 -12.47
C THR A 95 -5.24 -17.26 -13.26
N LYS A 96 -4.77 -17.44 -14.50
CA LYS A 96 -5.08 -18.62 -15.33
C LYS A 96 -4.42 -19.90 -14.83
N LEU A 97 -3.26 -19.81 -14.17
CA LEU A 97 -2.57 -20.93 -13.55
C LEU A 97 -3.12 -21.30 -12.17
N GLY A 98 -4.04 -20.50 -11.61
CA GLY A 98 -4.56 -20.70 -10.26
C GLY A 98 -3.57 -20.35 -9.14
N ASN A 99 -2.46 -19.68 -9.47
CA ASN A 99 -1.39 -19.33 -8.52
C ASN A 99 -1.67 -18.02 -7.78
N ILE A 100 -2.45 -17.10 -8.36
CA ILE A 100 -2.87 -15.84 -7.72
C ILE A 100 -4.32 -15.56 -8.15
N SER A 101 -5.25 -15.43 -7.20
CA SER A 101 -6.61 -14.98 -7.51
C SER A 101 -6.62 -13.45 -7.65
N VAL A 102 -6.27 -12.92 -8.82
CA VAL A 102 -6.50 -11.49 -9.13
C VAL A 102 -7.86 -11.35 -9.79
N LYS A 103 -8.85 -10.99 -8.99
CA LYS A 103 -10.16 -10.57 -9.47
C LYS A 103 -10.07 -9.11 -9.89
N LYS A 104 -9.91 -8.86 -11.20
CA LYS A 104 -10.36 -7.60 -11.81
C LYS A 104 -11.90 -7.65 -11.85
N ASP A 105 -12.49 -6.78 -11.04
CA ASP A 105 -13.90 -6.45 -10.85
C ASP A 105 -14.87 -7.51 -10.29
N GLN A 106 -15.55 -7.05 -9.23
CA GLN A 106 -16.71 -7.64 -8.55
C GLN A 106 -16.61 -9.11 -8.16
N THR A 107 -15.79 -9.39 -7.15
CA THR A 107 -16.25 -10.35 -6.14
C THR A 107 -15.95 -9.80 -4.78
N THR A 108 -17.02 -9.63 -4.01
CA THR A 108 -17.03 -9.59 -2.56
C THR A 108 -16.27 -10.79 -2.00
N VAL A 109 -14.94 -10.66 -1.90
CA VAL A 109 -14.20 -11.36 -0.86
C VAL A 109 -14.70 -10.70 0.42
N LYS A 110 -15.58 -11.41 1.15
CA LYS A 110 -15.94 -11.02 2.51
C LYS A 110 -14.71 -11.25 3.39
N LEU A 111 -13.66 -10.44 3.20
CA LEU A 111 -12.87 -10.02 4.34
C LEU A 111 -13.89 -9.50 5.35
N LYS A 112 -13.79 -9.91 6.62
CA LYS A 112 -14.58 -9.24 7.67
C LYS A 112 -14.45 -7.75 7.38
N PRO A 113 -15.58 -7.01 7.23
CA PRO A 113 -15.52 -5.58 7.01
C PRO A 113 -14.56 -5.04 8.05
N PHE A 114 -13.41 -4.56 7.59
CA PHE A 114 -12.55 -3.81 8.48
C PHE A 114 -13.41 -2.61 8.84
N ASP A 115 -13.82 -2.53 10.09
CA ASP A 115 -14.68 -1.47 10.56
C ASP A 115 -13.75 -0.43 11.20
N PRO A 116 -13.46 0.69 10.50
CA PRO A 116 -12.63 1.74 11.07
C PRO A 116 -13.16 2.14 12.44
N PRO A 117 -12.28 2.29 13.43
CA PRO A 117 -12.67 2.60 14.80
C PRO A 117 -13.49 3.90 14.83
N LEU A 118 -14.54 3.89 15.65
CA LEU A 118 -15.34 5.08 15.92
C LEU A 118 -14.60 5.99 16.90
N PHE A 119 -14.84 7.28 16.79
CA PHE A 119 -14.22 8.28 17.65
C PHE A 119 -15.28 8.94 18.53
N SER A 120 -15.21 8.65 19.83
CA SER A 120 -16.15 9.14 20.84
C SER A 120 -15.82 10.56 21.35
N GLY A 121 -14.62 11.08 21.07
CA GLY A 121 -14.12 12.32 21.67
C GLY A 121 -13.07 12.11 22.77
N ASN A 122 -12.56 10.89 22.97
CA ASN A 122 -11.44 10.66 23.88
C ASN A 122 -10.14 11.21 23.29
N VAL A 123 -9.57 12.24 23.91
CA VAL A 123 -8.31 12.90 23.51
C VAL A 123 -7.16 11.89 23.30
N ARG A 124 -7.11 10.80 24.09
CA ARG A 124 -6.04 9.79 23.96
C ARG A 124 -6.12 8.99 22.66
N ASP A 125 -7.32 8.81 22.13
CA ASP A 125 -7.57 7.96 20.97
C ASP A 125 -7.47 8.76 19.66
N TRP A 126 -7.46 10.09 19.74
CA TRP A 126 -7.42 10.99 18.59
C TRP A 126 -6.26 10.74 17.62
N PRO A 127 -4.98 10.60 18.05
CA PRO A 127 -3.88 10.37 17.13
C PRO A 127 -4.05 9.07 16.33
N THR A 128 -4.44 8.00 17.01
CA THR A 128 -4.67 6.69 16.40
C THR A 128 -5.87 6.71 15.46
N PHE A 129 -6.98 7.34 15.86
CA PHE A 129 -8.14 7.51 15.00
C PHE A 129 -7.78 8.25 13.72
N LYS A 130 -7.14 9.43 13.83
CA LYS A 130 -6.75 10.26 12.68
C LYS A 130 -5.85 9.52 11.71
N GLU A 131 -4.83 8.82 12.21
CA GLU A 131 -3.92 8.06 11.36
C GLU A 131 -4.64 6.89 10.66
N THR A 132 -5.46 6.14 11.41
CA THR A 132 -6.22 5.01 10.88
C THR A 132 -7.23 5.46 9.83
N PHE A 133 -7.94 6.55 10.10
CA PHE A 133 -8.92 7.13 9.18
C PHE A 133 -8.26 7.59 7.88
N ASN A 134 -7.13 8.30 7.95
CA ASN A 134 -6.40 8.75 6.76
C ASN A 134 -5.80 7.60 5.95
N LYS A 135 -5.36 6.52 6.61
CA LYS A 135 -4.78 5.35 5.90
C LYS A 135 -5.84 4.46 5.26
N LEU A 136 -7.02 4.35 5.87
CA LEU A 136 -7.97 3.29 5.54
C LEU A 136 -9.29 3.82 4.94
N VAL A 137 -9.78 4.98 5.39
CA VAL A 137 -11.05 5.54 4.93
C VAL A 137 -10.84 6.51 3.77
N VAL A 138 -9.87 7.43 3.87
CA VAL A 138 -9.61 8.44 2.83
C VAL A 138 -9.27 7.84 1.46
N PRO A 139 -8.51 6.73 1.33
CA PRO A 139 -8.26 6.13 0.03
C PRO A 139 -9.49 5.44 -0.59
N GLN A 140 -10.46 5.03 0.24
CA GLN A 140 -11.66 4.30 -0.22
C GLN A 140 -12.81 5.25 -0.55
N CYS A 141 -13.02 6.26 0.30
CA CYS A 141 -14.15 7.17 0.22
C CYS A 141 -13.76 8.58 -0.21
N GLY A 142 -12.48 8.89 -0.36
CA GLY A 142 -12.01 10.26 -0.57
C GLY A 142 -12.15 11.12 0.68
N LYS A 143 -12.06 12.45 0.49
CA LYS A 143 -12.28 13.45 1.55
C LYS A 143 -13.75 13.83 1.66
N GLU A 144 -14.60 12.82 1.78
CA GLU A 144 -16.05 13.00 1.86
C GLU A 144 -16.47 13.34 3.31
N PRO A 145 -17.16 14.49 3.55
CA PRO A 145 -17.57 14.93 4.89
C PRO A 145 -18.44 13.89 5.61
N TYR A 146 -19.33 13.25 4.86
CA TYR A 146 -20.25 12.25 5.39
C TYR A 146 -19.53 10.97 5.87
N ALA A 147 -18.44 10.57 5.20
CA ALA A 147 -17.64 9.42 5.60
C ALA A 147 -16.94 9.66 6.95
N LEU A 148 -16.55 10.91 7.23
CA LEU A 148 -16.03 11.31 8.54
C LEU A 148 -17.15 11.35 9.58
N LEU A 149 -18.29 11.98 9.27
CA LEU A 149 -19.41 12.14 10.20
C LEU A 149 -19.95 10.80 10.72
N GLN A 150 -19.98 9.77 9.88
CA GLN A 150 -20.40 8.41 10.28
C GLN A 150 -19.47 7.75 11.31
N ARG A 151 -18.24 8.26 11.45
CA ARG A 151 -17.22 7.70 12.35
C ARG A 151 -17.04 8.51 13.63
N LEU A 152 -17.79 9.59 13.79
CA LEU A 152 -17.79 10.41 14.99
C LEU A 152 -19.00 10.05 15.85
N GLU A 153 -18.77 9.94 17.15
CA GLU A 153 -19.80 9.69 18.16
C GLU A 153 -19.77 10.77 19.25
N SER A 154 -20.87 10.86 20.00
CA SER A 154 -20.99 11.69 21.21
C SER A 154 -20.44 13.11 21.03
N GLU A 155 -19.46 13.51 21.85
CA GLU A 155 -18.90 14.86 21.90
C GLU A 155 -18.23 15.27 20.60
N ALA A 156 -17.50 14.35 19.95
CA ALA A 156 -16.83 14.62 18.69
C ALA A 156 -17.83 14.92 17.56
N LYS A 157 -19.01 14.29 17.59
CA LYS A 157 -20.07 14.54 16.61
C LYS A 157 -20.76 15.88 16.82
N GLU A 158 -20.99 16.27 18.08
CA GLU A 158 -21.55 17.59 18.38
C GLU A 158 -20.57 18.72 18.04
N LEU A 159 -19.26 18.49 18.19
CA LEU A 159 -18.22 19.50 17.89
C LEU A 159 -18.22 19.94 16.41
N VAL A 160 -18.50 19.01 15.50
CA VAL A 160 -18.52 19.26 14.06
C VAL A 160 -19.87 19.77 13.55
N ARG A 161 -20.86 19.94 14.44
CA ARG A 161 -22.18 20.41 14.08
C ARG A 161 -22.11 21.78 13.40
N GLY A 162 -22.85 21.92 12.30
CA GLY A 162 -22.91 23.14 11.48
C GLY A 162 -21.78 23.32 10.47
N VAL A 163 -20.83 22.37 10.37
CA VAL A 163 -19.85 22.27 9.26
C VAL A 163 -19.81 20.86 8.66
N GLU A 164 -20.91 20.12 8.79
CA GLU A 164 -21.03 18.70 8.42
C GLU A 164 -20.87 18.45 6.91
N ASP A 165 -20.92 19.50 6.11
CA ASP A 165 -20.79 19.52 4.65
C ASP A 165 -19.35 19.78 4.16
N ASP A 166 -18.42 20.12 5.05
CA ASP A 166 -17.02 20.38 4.70
C ASP A 166 -16.06 19.52 5.53
N PHE A 167 -15.49 18.52 4.88
CA PHE A 167 -14.51 17.59 5.47
C PHE A 167 -13.30 18.33 6.07
N SER A 168 -12.80 19.35 5.38
CA SER A 168 -11.63 20.09 5.83
C SER A 168 -11.94 20.91 7.09
N ALA A 169 -13.13 21.53 7.13
CA ALA A 169 -13.58 22.28 8.30
C ALA A 169 -13.84 21.36 9.51
N MET A 170 -14.46 20.19 9.29
CA MET A 170 -14.68 19.17 10.34
C MET A 170 -13.36 18.67 10.92
N MET A 171 -12.42 18.26 10.06
CA MET A 171 -11.10 17.79 10.48
C MET A 171 -10.31 18.86 11.24
N ALA A 172 -10.40 20.12 10.82
CA ALA A 172 -9.74 21.22 11.51
C ALA A 172 -10.28 21.43 12.92
N ARG A 173 -11.61 21.41 13.12
CA ARG A 173 -12.22 21.55 14.46
C ARG A 173 -11.83 20.41 15.40
N LEU A 174 -11.83 19.18 14.89
CA LEU A 174 -11.42 18.02 15.68
C LEU A 174 -9.93 18.08 16.02
N GLU A 175 -9.10 18.51 15.06
CA GLU A 175 -7.66 18.71 15.30
C GLU A 175 -7.43 19.77 16.37
N GLU A 176 -8.14 20.89 16.30
CA GLU A 176 -8.03 21.98 17.27
C GLU A 176 -8.33 21.46 18.69
N GLU A 177 -9.45 20.77 18.91
CA GLU A 177 -9.86 20.36 20.25
C GLU A 177 -9.03 19.18 20.82
N TYR A 178 -8.66 18.22 19.96
CA TYR A 178 -8.11 16.93 20.39
C TYR A 178 -6.60 16.73 20.12
N SER A 179 -5.93 17.62 19.37
CA SER A 179 -4.46 17.51 19.13
C SER A 179 -3.59 18.08 20.25
N HIS A 180 -4.18 18.53 21.35
CA HIS A 180 -3.46 19.15 22.45
C HIS A 180 -2.67 18.13 23.29
N ILE A 181 -1.39 17.95 22.95
CA ILE A 181 -0.42 17.10 23.67
C ILE A 181 -0.41 17.41 25.18
N GLY A 182 -0.53 18.68 25.57
CA GLY A 182 -0.60 19.08 26.98
C GLY A 182 -1.75 18.43 27.75
N ARG A 183 -2.94 18.29 27.14
CA ARG A 183 -4.09 17.61 27.75
C ARG A 183 -3.84 16.11 27.92
N ILE A 184 -3.20 15.47 26.94
CA ILE A 184 -2.82 14.05 27.03
C ILE A 184 -1.84 13.83 28.19
N LEU A 185 -0.83 14.70 28.30
CA LEU A 185 0.17 14.63 29.37
C LEU A 185 -0.46 14.81 30.76
N GLU A 186 -1.34 15.80 30.94
CA GLU A 186 -2.04 16.01 32.22
C GLU A 186 -2.91 14.81 32.59
N LEU A 187 -3.59 14.19 31.63
CA LEU A 187 -4.35 12.96 31.87
C LEU A 187 -3.44 11.81 32.31
N ILE A 188 -2.30 11.62 31.64
CA ILE A 188 -1.33 10.57 32.00
C ILE A 188 -0.75 10.81 33.40
N LEU A 189 -0.35 12.06 33.70
CA LEU A 189 0.15 12.43 35.02
C LEU A 189 -0.91 12.23 36.11
N GLY A 190 -2.16 12.57 35.81
CA GLY A 190 -3.30 12.29 36.68
C GLY A 190 -3.45 10.81 36.99
N ASP A 191 -3.29 9.94 35.99
CA ASP A 191 -3.38 8.49 36.19
C ASP A 191 -2.18 7.94 36.96
N ILE A 192 -0.96 8.40 36.66
CA ILE A 192 0.25 8.03 37.42
C ILE A 192 0.08 8.39 38.90
N ARG A 193 -0.47 9.57 39.21
CA ARG A 193 -0.72 10.01 40.59
C ARG A 193 -1.75 9.15 41.33
N LYS A 194 -2.66 8.48 40.61
CA LYS A 194 -3.65 7.56 41.19
C LYS A 194 -3.09 6.17 41.47
N LEU A 195 -1.94 5.81 40.88
CA LEU A 195 -1.31 4.53 41.17
C LEU A 195 -0.87 4.52 42.63
N LYS A 196 -1.28 3.47 43.37
CA LYS A 196 -0.83 3.28 44.75
C LYS A 196 0.67 3.05 44.75
N PRO A 197 1.44 3.75 45.62
CA PRO A 197 2.84 3.42 45.82
C PRO A 197 2.95 1.97 46.26
N ILE A 198 3.79 1.19 45.59
CA ILE A 198 4.13 -0.15 46.05
C ILE A 198 4.99 0.04 47.29
N SER A 199 4.54 -0.46 48.44
CA SER A 199 5.36 -0.48 49.65
C SER A 199 6.58 -1.37 49.41
N GLU A 200 7.76 -0.89 49.76
CA GLU A 200 8.98 -1.70 49.73
C GLU A 200 8.77 -2.99 50.52
N GLY A 201 8.84 -4.14 49.84
CA GLY A 201 8.70 -5.46 50.46
C GLY A 201 7.86 -6.47 49.68
N THR A 202 7.02 -6.05 48.71
CA THR A 202 6.21 -6.97 47.91
C THR A 202 6.87 -7.24 46.55
N CYS A 203 7.96 -8.02 46.55
CA CYS A 203 8.52 -8.54 45.30
C CYS A 203 7.61 -9.69 44.81
N PHE A 204 7.13 -9.62 43.58
CA PHE A 204 6.29 -10.66 42.98
C PHE A 204 7.08 -11.97 42.87
N SER A 205 6.80 -12.94 43.74
CA SER A 205 7.33 -14.29 43.64
C SER A 205 6.79 -14.97 42.39
N ARG A 206 7.64 -15.10 41.36
CA ARG A 206 7.36 -15.90 40.16
C ARG A 206 7.29 -17.37 40.58
N THR A 207 6.08 -17.93 40.73
CA THR A 207 5.92 -19.37 40.99
C THR A 207 6.25 -20.14 39.71
N ASN A 208 7.45 -20.70 39.63
CA ASN A 208 7.77 -21.73 38.66
C ASN A 208 7.02 -23.01 39.05
N ALA A 209 5.91 -23.30 38.37
CA ALA A 209 5.33 -24.63 38.35
C ALA A 209 6.27 -25.54 37.53
N VAL A 210 7.17 -26.25 38.21
CA VAL A 210 7.89 -27.39 37.63
C VAL A 210 7.07 -28.63 37.93
N SER A 211 6.45 -29.17 36.89
CA SER A 211 5.85 -30.49 36.85
C SER A 211 6.92 -31.56 37.03
N ASP A 212 6.92 -32.23 38.19
CA ASP A 212 7.76 -33.39 38.49
C ASP A 212 7.15 -34.65 37.85
N SER A 213 7.78 -35.11 36.76
CA SER A 213 7.50 -36.38 36.12
C SER A 213 8.41 -37.47 36.69
N GLY A 214 8.01 -38.09 37.80
CA GLY A 214 8.67 -39.25 38.37
C GLY A 214 8.42 -40.54 37.58
N LYS A 215 9.36 -40.92 36.71
CA LYS A 215 9.47 -42.29 36.17
C LYS A 215 9.94 -43.24 37.28
N LYS A 216 9.12 -44.24 37.63
CA LYS A 216 9.55 -45.44 38.37
C LYS A 216 10.07 -46.48 37.39
N TYR A 217 11.33 -46.88 37.50
CA TYR A 217 11.83 -48.12 36.91
C TYR A 217 11.74 -49.21 37.98
N SER A 218 11.17 -50.35 37.56
CA SER A 218 11.07 -51.60 38.31
C SER A 218 12.30 -52.46 38.07
#